data_AF-A0A193DUC5-F1
#
_entry.id   AF-A0A193DUC5-F1
#
_cell.length_a   1.000
_cell.length_b   1.000
_cell.length_c   1.000
_cell.angle_alpha   90.00
_cell.angle_beta   90.00
_cell.angle_gamma   90.00
#
_symmetry.space_group_name_H-M   'P 1'
#
loop_
_entity.id
_entity.type
_entity.pdbx_description
1 polymer ?
#
loop_
_entity_poly.entity_id
_entity_poly.type
_entity_poly.pdbx_seq_one_letter_code
_entity_poly.pdbx_strand_id
1 'polypeptide(L)'
;ALFKEFAFTLAGAVIISGIVALTLSPMMCSRLLRHEENPSGLAHRLDLIFEGLKQRYQRALHGTLDTRPVVLVFAVLVLALIPVLLMFTKKELAPEEDQGIVFLMTNSPQTANLDYLNRYT
;
A
#
# COMPACT_ATOMS: atom_id res chain seq x y z
N ALA A 1 -11.57 16.84 -0.24
CA ALA A 1 -12.66 15.86 -0.37
C ALA A 1 -12.12 14.45 -0.66
N LEU A 2 -11.15 14.31 -1.58
CA LEU A 2 -10.51 13.03 -1.98
C LEU A 2 -10.20 12.05 -0.81
N PHE A 3 -9.56 12.51 0.27
CA PHE A 3 -9.22 11.63 1.39
C PHE A 3 -10.42 11.11 2.20
N LYS A 4 -11.53 11.85 2.26
CA LYS A 4 -12.73 11.42 3.01
C LYS A 4 -13.42 10.27 2.29
N GLU A 5 -13.60 10.39 0.97
CA GLU A 5 -14.19 9.34 0.15
C GLU A 5 -13.36 8.06 0.20
N PHE A 6 -12.03 8.16 0.09
CA PHE A 6 -11.13 7.01 0.25
C PHE A 6 -11.20 6.39 1.65
N ALA A 7 -11.24 7.21 2.70
CA ALA A 7 -11.32 6.70 4.07
C ALA A 7 -12.63 5.92 4.32
N PHE A 8 -13.77 6.44 3.81
CA PHE A 8 -15.06 5.76 3.95
C PHE A 8 -15.13 4.46 3.13
N THR A 9 -14.58 4.43 1.92
CA THR A 9 -14.56 3.20 1.10
C THR A 9 -13.66 2.13 1.71
N LEU A 10 -12.46 2.49 2.19
CA LEU A 10 -11.55 1.57 2.89
C LEU A 10 -12.20 1.04 4.16
N ALA A 11 -12.73 1.92 5.01
CA ALA A 11 -13.38 1.51 6.25
C ALA A 11 -14.59 0.60 6.00
N GLY A 12 -15.44 0.95 5.03
CA GLY A 12 -16.58 0.13 4.62
C GLY A 12 -16.14 -1.24 4.09
N ALA A 13 -15.12 -1.29 3.23
CA ALA A 13 -14.59 -2.53 2.69
C ALA A 13 -14.03 -3.46 3.79
N VAL A 14 -13.31 -2.92 4.78
CA VAL A 14 -12.78 -3.71 5.90
C VAL A 14 -13.91 -4.24 6.78
N ILE A 15 -14.94 -3.45 7.08
CA ILE A 15 -16.09 -3.89 7.88
C ILE A 15 -16.83 -5.02 7.17
N ILE A 16 -17.16 -4.83 5.88
CA ILE A 16 -17.85 -5.86 5.08
C ILE A 16 -16.98 -7.12 4.99
N SER A 17 -15.67 -6.99 4.77
CA SER A 17 -14.72 -8.11 4.76
C SER A 17 -14.71 -8.85 6.10
N GLY A 18 -14.73 -8.13 7.23
CA GLY A 18 -14.84 -8.73 8.56
C GLY A 18 -16.12 -9.55 8.75
N ILE A 19 -17.26 -9.04 8.28
CA ILE A 19 -18.54 -9.77 8.30
C ILE A 19 -18.45 -11.03 7.44
N VAL A 20 -17.91 -10.91 6.21
CA VAL A 20 -17.73 -12.04 5.29
C VAL A 20 -16.79 -13.11 5.87
N ALA A 21 -15.69 -12.69 6.51
CA ALA A 21 -14.71 -13.58 7.14
C ALA A 21 -15.28 -14.38 8.31
N LEU A 22 -16.29 -13.84 9.03
CA LEU A 22 -16.95 -14.53 10.14
C LEU A 22 -18.18 -15.34 9.72
N THR A 23 -18.72 -15.13 8.52
CA THR A 23 -19.98 -15.75 8.07
C THR A 23 -19.77 -16.70 6.89
N LEU A 24 -19.38 -16.16 5.74
CA LEU A 24 -19.21 -16.92 4.50
C LEU A 24 -17.94 -17.75 4.50
N SER A 25 -16.82 -17.22 4.99
CA SER A 25 -15.55 -17.97 5.00
C SER A 25 -15.66 -19.29 5.78
N PRO A 26 -16.20 -19.34 7.02
CA PRO A 26 -16.35 -20.60 7.74
C PRO A 26 -17.32 -21.57 7.04
N MET A 27 -18.40 -21.05 6.45
CA MET A 27 -19.40 -21.84 5.72
C MET A 27 -18.81 -22.45 4.43
N MET A 28 -18.00 -21.69 3.70
CA MET A 28 -17.30 -22.20 2.52
C MET A 28 -16.23 -23.22 2.91
N CYS A 29 -15.47 -22.97 3.98
CA CYS A 29 -14.49 -23.94 4.48
C CYS A 29 -15.15 -25.27 4.87
N SER A 30 -16.33 -25.27 5.49
CA SER A 30 -17.00 -26.53 5.86
C SER A 30 -17.53 -27.33 4.66
N ARG A 31 -17.81 -26.68 3.53
CA ARG A 31 -18.37 -27.34 2.33
C ARG A 31 -17.35 -27.64 1.24
N LEU A 32 -16.33 -26.80 1.09
CA LEU A 32 -15.35 -26.91 0.00
C LEU A 32 -14.06 -27.61 0.43
N LEU A 33 -13.68 -27.53 1.70
CA LEU A 33 -12.43 -28.12 2.17
C LEU A 33 -12.60 -29.65 2.31
N ARG A 34 -11.88 -30.40 1.47
CA ARG A 34 -11.81 -31.86 1.57
C ARG A 34 -10.57 -32.25 2.37
N HIS A 35 -10.75 -33.12 3.36
CA HIS A 35 -9.63 -33.77 4.02
C HIS A 35 -9.11 -34.89 3.12
N GLU A 36 -8.08 -34.59 2.32
CA GLU A 36 -7.26 -35.61 1.68
C GLU A 36 -5.85 -35.54 2.29
N GLU A 37 -5.51 -36.56 3.07
CA GLU A 37 -4.11 -36.82 3.42
C GLU A 37 -3.41 -37.25 2.14
N ASN A 38 -2.59 -36.36 1.57
CA ASN A 38 -1.80 -36.62 0.38
C ASN A 38 -0.34 -36.89 0.79
N PRO A 39 0.00 -38.13 1.24
CA PRO A 39 1.30 -38.44 1.85
C PRO A 39 2.50 -38.37 0.88
N SER A 40 2.30 -38.20 -0.43
CA SER A 40 3.39 -38.25 -1.42
C SER A 40 3.20 -37.26 -2.60
N GLY A 41 2.52 -36.14 -2.38
CA GLY A 41 2.27 -35.11 -3.41
C GLY A 41 3.18 -33.88 -3.37
N LEU A 42 2.95 -32.93 -4.27
CA LEU A 42 3.57 -31.59 -4.20
C LEU A 42 3.26 -30.88 -2.87
N ALA A 43 2.07 -31.08 -2.32
CA ALA A 43 1.68 -30.56 -1.01
C ALA A 43 2.66 -31.01 0.09
N HIS A 44 2.98 -32.30 0.17
CA HIS A 44 3.92 -32.82 1.16
C HIS A 44 5.35 -32.26 0.97
N ARG A 45 5.79 -32.07 -0.28
CA ARG A 45 7.08 -31.41 -0.55
C ARG A 45 7.09 -29.96 -0.07
N LEU A 46 5.99 -29.23 -0.25
CA LEU A 46 5.84 -27.87 0.28
C LEU A 46 5.82 -27.86 1.80
N ASP A 47 5.15 -28.81 2.44
CA ASP A 47 5.13 -28.93 3.91
C ASP A 47 6.54 -29.08 4.50
N LEU A 48 7.38 -29.92 3.89
CA LEU A 48 8.78 -30.08 4.30
C LEU A 48 9.59 -28.79 4.13
N ILE A 49 9.36 -28.04 3.06
CA ILE A 49 10.01 -26.74 2.83
C ILE A 49 9.55 -25.72 3.88
N PHE A 50 8.24 -25.64 4.14
CA PHE A 50 7.66 -24.74 5.13
C PHE A 50 8.14 -25.06 6.55
N GLU A 51 8.27 -26.34 6.91
CA GLU A 51 8.81 -26.74 8.21
C GLU A 51 10.30 -26.34 8.33
N GLY A 52 11.09 -26.49 7.26
CA GLY A 52 12.46 -25.99 7.22
C GLY A 52 12.56 -24.46 7.39
N LEU A 53 11.69 -23.71 6.70
CA LEU A 53 11.60 -22.25 6.83
C LEU A 53 11.20 -21.83 8.24
N LYS A 54 10.19 -22.49 8.83
CA LYS A 54 9.73 -22.26 10.20
C LYS A 54 10.84 -22.47 11.21
N GLN A 55 11.57 -23.58 11.12
CA GLN A 55 12.68 -23.86 12.04
C GLN A 55 13.83 -22.85 11.89
N ARG A 56 14.11 -22.39 10.66
CA ARG A 56 15.13 -21.37 10.40
C ARG A 56 14.70 -20.01 10.94
N TYR A 57 13.44 -19.63 10.73
CA TYR A 57 12.84 -18.43 11.31
C TYR A 57 12.87 -18.48 12.83
N GLN A 58 12.50 -19.60 13.44
CA GLN A 58 12.51 -19.78 14.89
C GLN A 58 13.92 -19.63 15.49
N ARG A 59 14.95 -20.18 14.82
CA ARG A 59 16.36 -20.02 15.24
C ARG A 59 16.82 -18.56 15.14
N ALA A 60 16.51 -17.89 14.02
CA ALA A 60 16.83 -16.47 13.85
C ALA A 60 16.11 -15.59 14.88
N LEU A 61 14.83 -15.88 15.14
CA LEU A 61 14.03 -15.17 16.13
C LEU A 61 14.60 -15.36 17.55
N HIS A 62 14.98 -16.58 17.94
CA HIS A 62 15.63 -16.81 19.23
C HIS A 62 16.92 -15.99 19.37
N GLY A 63 17.82 -16.05 18.38
CA GLY A 63 19.05 -15.24 18.40
C GLY A 63 18.77 -13.74 18.49
N THR A 64 17.73 -13.27 17.78
CA THR A 64 17.30 -11.86 17.82
C THR A 64 16.75 -11.48 19.21
N LEU A 65 15.98 -12.37 19.83
CA LEU A 65 15.38 -12.19 21.16
C LEU A 65 16.39 -12.33 22.31
N ASP A 66 17.54 -12.96 22.10
CA ASP A 66 18.65 -12.94 23.06
C ASP A 66 19.37 -11.58 23.04
N THR A 67 19.45 -10.95 21.86
CA THR A 67 20.04 -9.61 21.67
C THR A 67 19.00 -8.48 21.64
N ARG A 68 17.98 -8.52 22.52
CA ARG A 68 16.92 -7.49 22.61
C ARG A 68 17.40 -6.03 22.57
N PRO A 69 18.46 -5.62 23.32
CA PRO A 69 18.87 -4.22 23.31
C PRO A 69 19.31 -3.75 21.91
N VAL A 70 19.94 -4.63 21.11
CA VAL A 70 20.34 -4.32 19.73
C VAL A 70 19.12 -4.02 18.86
N VAL A 71 18.07 -4.83 18.98
CA VAL A 71 16.81 -4.65 18.23
C VAL A 71 16.12 -3.35 18.63
N LEU A 72 16.10 -3.01 19.92
CA LEU A 72 15.50 -1.76 20.39
C LEU A 72 16.27 -0.54 19.88
N VAL A 73 17.60 -0.56 19.93
CA VAL A 73 18.42 0.53 19.38
C VAL A 73 18.20 0.67 17.88
N PHE A 74 18.14 -0.44 17.15
CA PHE A 74 17.84 -0.43 15.72
C PHE A 74 16.44 0.12 15.43
N ALA A 75 15.42 -0.27 16.20
CA ALA A 75 14.06 0.25 16.07
C ALA A 75 14.00 1.77 16.32
N VAL A 76 14.72 2.27 17.33
CA VAL A 76 14.83 3.71 17.62
C VAL A 76 15.55 4.44 16.48
N LEU A 77 16.62 3.86 15.94
CA LEU A 77 17.35 4.42 14.80
C LEU A 77 16.43 4.55 13.58
N VAL A 78 15.70 3.48 13.22
CA VAL A 78 14.74 3.50 12.11
C VAL A 78 13.65 4.55 12.37
N LEU A 79 13.09 4.61 13.58
CA LEU A 79 12.07 5.58 13.94
C LEU A 79 12.58 7.03 13.83
N ALA A 80 13.83 7.28 14.21
CA ALA A 80 14.48 8.58 14.05
C ALA A 80 14.81 8.90 12.58
N LEU A 81 15.07 7.89 11.75
CA LEU A 81 15.38 8.06 10.33
C LEU A 81 14.14 8.42 9.49
N ILE A 82 12.96 7.94 9.88
CA ILE A 82 11.68 8.24 9.19
C ILE A 82 11.45 9.76 9.00
N PRO A 83 11.45 10.62 10.03
CA PRO A 83 11.20 12.05 9.85
C PRO A 83 12.29 12.73 9.02
N VAL A 84 13.55 12.27 9.14
CA VAL A 84 14.67 12.76 8.33
C VAL A 84 14.41 12.50 6.85
N LEU A 85 14.05 11.27 6.48
CA LEU A 85 13.70 10.89 5.11
C LEU A 85 12.49 11.68 4.59
N LEU A 86 11.45 11.83 5.42
CA LEU A 86 10.24 12.57 5.06
C LEU A 86 10.49 14.08 4.86
N MET A 87 11.52 14.64 5.51
CA MET A 87 11.91 16.05 5.33
C MET A 87 12.63 16.28 3.99
N PHE A 88 13.43 15.32 3.53
CA PHE A 88 14.13 15.41 2.24
C PHE A 88 13.26 15.04 1.04
N THR A 89 12.09 14.43 1.28
CA THR A 89 11.18 14.01 0.21
C THR A 89 10.33 15.18 -0.30
N LYS A 90 10.32 15.39 -1.62
CA LYS A 90 9.45 16.39 -2.27
C LYS A 90 7.99 15.98 -2.10
N LYS A 91 7.14 16.95 -1.78
CA LYS A 91 5.70 16.74 -1.56
C LYS A 91 4.93 17.35 -2.72
N GLU A 92 4.13 16.53 -3.39
CA GLU A 92 3.17 16.95 -4.41
C GLU A 92 1.78 16.45 -3.98
N LEU A 93 0.74 17.26 -4.21
CA LEU A 93 -0.63 16.94 -3.77
C LEU A 93 -1.27 15.85 -4.64
N ALA A 94 -1.02 15.91 -5.94
CA ALA A 94 -1.36 14.91 -6.95
C ALA A 94 -0.43 15.14 -8.15
N PRO A 95 -0.05 14.08 -8.89
CA PRO A 95 0.66 14.27 -10.15
C PRO A 95 -0.20 15.06 -11.13
N GLU A 96 0.44 15.92 -11.93
CA GLU A 96 -0.26 16.55 -13.05
C GLU A 96 -0.59 15.48 -14.09
N GLU A 97 -1.88 15.28 -14.32
CA GLU A 97 -2.37 14.41 -15.39
C GLU A 97 -2.61 15.25 -16.65
N ASP A 98 -2.23 14.72 -17.80
CA ASP A 98 -2.58 15.33 -19.09
C ASP A 98 -4.09 15.20 -19.30
N GLN A 99 -4.79 16.33 -19.23
CA GLN A 99 -6.24 16.41 -19.43
C GLN A 99 -6.62 16.64 -20.91
N GLY A 100 -5.64 16.69 -21.82
CA GLY A 100 -5.86 16.96 -23.25
C GLY A 100 -6.32 18.39 -23.55
N ILE A 101 -6.17 19.31 -22.60
CA ILE A 101 -6.59 20.72 -22.71
C ILE A 101 -5.36 21.62 -22.52
N VAL A 102 -5.16 22.56 -23.45
CA VAL A 102 -4.10 23.56 -23.36
C VAL A 102 -4.73 24.93 -23.11
N PHE A 103 -4.42 25.53 -21.97
CA PHE A 103 -4.83 26.90 -21.65
C PHE A 103 -3.83 27.89 -22.25
N LEU A 104 -4.31 28.75 -23.15
CA LEU A 104 -3.56 29.89 -23.69
C LEU A 104 -4.14 31.18 -23.08
N MET A 105 -3.35 31.86 -22.24
CA MET A 105 -3.66 33.22 -21.80
C MET A 105 -2.74 34.20 -22.51
N THR A 106 -3.33 35.08 -23.32
CA THR A 106 -2.63 36.17 -23.99
C THR A 106 -2.94 37.49 -23.27
N ASN A 107 -1.90 38.23 -22.88
CA ASN A 107 -2.05 39.56 -22.29
C ASN A 107 -1.69 40.62 -23.33
N SER A 108 -2.59 41.56 -23.61
CA SER A 108 -2.36 42.64 -24.57
C SER A 108 -1.99 43.96 -23.88
N PRO A 109 -1.28 44.87 -24.58
CA PRO A 109 -1.04 46.23 -24.10
C PRO A 109 -2.35 46.99 -23.85
N GLN A 110 -2.37 47.89 -22.86
CA GLN A 110 -3.57 48.66 -22.50
C GLN A 110 -4.16 49.51 -23.63
N THR A 111 -3.35 49.82 -24.66
CA THR A 111 -3.76 50.58 -25.86
C THR A 111 -4.22 49.69 -27.01
N ALA A 112 -4.29 48.36 -26.84
CA ALA A 112 -4.70 47.44 -27.89
C ALA A 112 -6.22 47.43 -28.06
N ASN A 113 -6.67 47.50 -29.32
CA ASN A 113 -8.09 47.43 -29.69
C ASN A 113 -8.51 45.97 -29.96
N LEU A 114 -9.82 45.70 -30.01
CA LEU A 114 -10.38 44.36 -30.22
C LEU A 114 -9.84 43.67 -31.49
N ASP A 115 -9.61 44.43 -32.57
CA ASP A 115 -9.03 43.89 -33.81
C ASP A 115 -7.59 43.40 -33.65
N TYR A 116 -6.80 44.04 -32.79
CA TYR A 116 -5.44 43.61 -32.50
C TYR A 116 -5.46 42.28 -31.75
N LEU A 117 -6.37 42.11 -30.79
CA LEU A 117 -6.51 40.87 -30.05
C LEU A 117 -6.91 39.69 -30.94
N ASN A 118 -7.87 39.89 -31.84
CA ASN A 118 -8.38 38.85 -32.74
C ASN A 118 -7.36 38.44 -33.84
N ARG A 119 -6.39 39.31 -34.14
CA ARG A 119 -5.32 39.02 -35.11
C ARG A 119 -4.24 38.09 -34.54
N TYR A 120 -4.03 38.10 -33.22
CA TYR A 120 -2.88 37.48 -32.55
C TYR A 120 -3.24 36.48 -31.44
N THR A 121 -4.53 36.29 -31.16
CA THR A 121 -5.07 35.23 -30.29
C THR A 121 -5.79 34.21 -31.16
#